data_AF-A0A6C0BZV6-F1
#
_entry.id   AF-A0A6C0BZV6-F1
#
_cell.length_a   1.000
_cell.length_b   1.000
_cell.length_c   1.000
_cell.angle_alpha   90.00
_cell.angle_beta   90.00
_cell.angle_gamma   90.00
#
_symmetry.space_group_name_H-M   'P 1'
#
loop_
_entity.id
_entity.type
_entity.pdbx_description
1 polymer ?
#
loop_
_entity_poly.entity_id
_entity_poly.type
_entity_poly.pdbx_seq_one_letter_code
_entity_poly.pdbx_strand_id
1 'polypeptide(L)'
;MSVSSEPETTICRSVPCPTIPLLMQVPSTAVAVDWALAFLGCMRLMAPKPCVILDIDGTVLLNASGGLTKCVLHFKSLCDACSANGIALFCVTARPEDSSNRLYTLRQLEKCGIKPIRKVYMRPSKAEYARYKYNARKEIATSGHAVLLTIGDQFADISLEEPPREIDDTKIYIGQMADGKGFGIKLSSEFA
;
A
#
# COMPACT_ATOMS: atom_id res chain seq x y z
N MET A 1 43.18 26.49 38.90
CA MET A 1 42.60 26.65 37.55
C MET A 1 42.05 25.30 37.14
N SER A 2 40.75 25.07 37.29
CA SER A 2 40.08 23.81 36.96
C SER A 2 39.50 23.92 35.55
N VAL A 3 40.04 23.13 34.62
CA VAL A 3 39.55 23.05 33.24
C VAL A 3 38.43 22.01 33.22
N SER A 4 37.19 22.46 33.10
CA SER A 4 36.04 21.59 32.85
C SER A 4 35.98 21.26 31.36
N SER A 5 36.28 20.02 30.99
CA SER A 5 36.06 19.49 29.64
C SER A 5 34.58 19.14 29.46
N GLU A 6 33.88 19.85 28.57
CA GLU A 6 32.53 19.49 28.17
C GLU A 6 32.53 18.20 27.33
N PRO A 7 31.53 17.33 27.46
CA PRO A 7 31.46 16.08 26.70
C PRO A 7 31.12 16.36 25.23
N GLU A 8 31.95 15.84 24.32
CA GLU A 8 31.69 15.85 22.88
C GLU A 8 30.40 15.06 22.57
N THR A 9 29.34 15.79 22.23
CA THR A 9 28.14 15.20 21.63
C THR A 9 28.50 14.55 20.31
N THR A 10 28.61 13.22 20.31
CA THR A 10 28.77 12.42 19.09
C THR A 10 27.50 12.57 18.26
N ILE A 11 27.56 13.42 17.23
CA ILE A 11 26.48 13.58 16.26
C ILE A 11 26.43 12.29 15.45
N CYS A 12 25.43 11.46 15.74
CA CYS A 12 25.16 10.24 14.97
C CYS A 12 24.75 10.67 13.56
N ARG A 13 25.69 10.60 12.61
CA ARG A 13 25.42 10.90 11.20
C ARG A 13 24.44 9.85 10.68
N SER A 14 23.26 10.29 10.25
CA SER A 14 22.29 9.41 9.61
C SER A 14 22.91 8.79 8.36
N VAL A 15 22.95 7.45 8.29
CA VAL A 15 23.34 6.75 7.07
C VAL A 15 22.35 7.15 5.97
N PRO A 16 22.82 7.62 4.80
CA PRO A 16 21.91 7.96 3.71
C PRO A 16 21.10 6.71 3.35
N CYS A 17 19.78 6.83 3.43
CA CYS A 17 18.87 5.76 3.03
C CYS A 17 19.06 5.55 1.52
N PRO A 18 19.23 4.31 1.04
CA PRO A 18 19.34 4.05 -0.39
C PRO A 18 18.11 4.63 -1.09
N THR A 19 18.33 5.48 -2.08
CA THR A 19 17.29 6.11 -2.91
C THR A 19 16.71 5.16 -3.95
N ILE A 20 17.24 3.93 -4.05
CA ILE A 20 16.81 2.93 -5.02
C ILE A 20 15.85 1.96 -4.30
N PRO A 21 14.63 1.76 -4.82
CA PRO A 21 13.71 0.78 -4.25
C PRO A 21 14.31 -0.62 -4.32
N LEU A 22 14.26 -1.36 -3.21
CA LEU A 22 14.72 -2.75 -3.16
C LEU A 22 13.54 -3.65 -3.49
N LEU A 23 13.36 -3.94 -4.78
CA LEU A 23 12.25 -4.75 -5.28
C LEU A 23 12.73 -6.12 -5.76
N MET A 24 11.97 -7.14 -5.40
CA MET A 24 12.16 -8.52 -5.85
C MET A 24 10.96 -8.93 -6.69
N GLN A 25 11.23 -9.40 -7.91
CA GLN A 25 10.20 -9.99 -8.75
C GLN A 25 9.72 -11.31 -8.17
N VAL A 26 8.42 -11.56 -8.20
CA VAL A 26 7.81 -12.83 -7.78
C VAL A 26 6.94 -13.42 -8.89
N PRO A 27 6.78 -14.75 -8.95
CA PRO A 27 6.14 -15.40 -10.10
C PRO A 27 4.61 -15.30 -10.13
N SER A 28 3.97 -14.98 -8.99
CA SER A 28 2.50 -14.95 -8.93
C SER A 28 1.97 -14.10 -7.76
N THR A 29 0.69 -13.74 -7.85
CA THR A 29 -0.04 -13.04 -6.77
C THR A 29 -0.10 -13.87 -5.49
N ALA A 30 -0.17 -15.20 -5.60
CA ALA A 30 -0.16 -16.09 -4.44
C ALA A 30 1.16 -15.95 -3.65
N VAL A 31 2.31 -15.97 -4.34
CA VAL A 31 3.62 -15.79 -3.71
C VAL A 31 3.75 -14.40 -3.07
N ALA A 32 3.24 -13.36 -3.74
CA ALA A 32 3.23 -12.01 -3.18
C ALA A 32 2.38 -11.92 -1.90
N VAL A 33 1.21 -12.57 -1.87
CA VAL A 33 0.33 -12.61 -0.69
C VAL A 33 0.94 -13.44 0.44
N ASP A 34 1.55 -14.60 0.16
CA ASP A 34 2.21 -15.42 1.17
C ASP A 34 3.36 -14.64 1.84
N TRP A 35 4.15 -13.91 1.03
CA TRP A 35 5.17 -13.01 1.53
C TRP A 35 4.57 -11.91 2.42
N ALA A 36 3.48 -11.25 1.99
CA ALA A 36 2.81 -10.23 2.79
C ALA A 36 2.29 -10.77 4.12
N LEU A 37 1.71 -11.97 4.13
CA LEU A 37 1.22 -12.61 5.36
C LEU A 37 2.37 -12.86 6.34
N ALA A 38 3.49 -13.39 5.86
CA ALA A 38 4.69 -13.59 6.69
C ALA A 38 5.24 -12.25 7.21
N PHE A 39 5.39 -11.26 6.33
CA PHE A 39 5.86 -9.92 6.67
C PHE A 39 4.98 -9.24 7.72
N LEU A 40 3.66 -9.21 7.51
CA LEU A 40 2.71 -8.59 8.43
C LEU A 40 2.64 -9.34 9.77
N GLY A 41 2.79 -10.67 9.76
CA GLY A 41 2.85 -11.48 10.97
C GLY A 41 3.95 -11.03 11.93
N CYS A 42 5.13 -10.68 11.39
CA CYS A 42 6.26 -10.15 12.15
C CYS A 42 6.07 -8.66 12.50
N MET A 43 5.80 -7.83 11.50
CA MET A 43 5.89 -6.37 11.65
C MET A 43 4.76 -5.76 12.48
N ARG A 44 3.58 -6.38 12.51
CA ARG A 44 2.44 -5.86 13.28
C ARG A 44 2.70 -5.75 14.78
N LEU A 45 3.61 -6.57 15.31
CA LEU A 45 3.96 -6.59 16.74
C LEU A 45 4.88 -5.43 17.13
N MET A 46 5.57 -4.84 16.15
CA MET A 46 6.53 -3.75 16.34
C MET A 46 5.95 -2.38 16.01
N ALA A 47 4.80 -2.33 15.34
CA ALA A 47 4.27 -1.12 14.74
C ALA A 47 3.04 -0.60 15.51
N PRO A 48 3.02 0.68 15.93
CA PRO A 48 1.83 1.26 16.55
C PRO A 48 0.72 1.40 15.51
N LYS A 49 -0.48 0.89 15.81
CA LYS A 49 -1.68 0.97 14.94
C LYS A 49 -1.38 0.53 13.48
N PRO A 50 -0.91 -0.71 13.27
CA PRO A 50 -0.45 -1.17 11.97
C PRO A 50 -1.58 -1.09 10.93
N CYS A 51 -1.24 -0.73 9.70
CA CYS A 51 -2.21 -0.72 8.61
C CYS A 51 -1.64 -1.19 7.27
N VAL A 52 -2.55 -1.62 6.40
CA VAL A 52 -2.31 -1.92 5.00
C VAL A 52 -3.17 -1.00 4.14
N ILE A 53 -2.61 -0.53 3.05
CA ILE A 53 -3.28 0.31 2.05
C ILE A 53 -3.45 -0.52 0.77
N LEU A 54 -4.67 -0.56 0.26
CA LEU A 54 -5.04 -1.29 -0.94
C LEU A 54 -5.53 -0.30 -2.00
N ASP A 55 -5.04 -0.41 -3.24
CA ASP A 55 -5.81 0.05 -4.38
C ASP A 55 -7.05 -0.86 -4.61
N ILE A 56 -7.98 -0.42 -5.46
CA ILE A 56 -9.22 -1.13 -5.79
C ILE A 56 -9.15 -1.80 -7.18
N ASP A 57 -9.03 -1.02 -8.25
CA ASP A 57 -9.25 -1.48 -9.62
C ASP A 57 -7.96 -2.08 -10.19
N GLY A 58 -8.00 -3.31 -10.71
CA GLY A 58 -6.78 -4.04 -11.08
C GLY A 58 -6.06 -4.66 -9.86
N THR A 59 -6.56 -4.39 -8.65
CA THR A 59 -5.96 -4.84 -7.39
C THR A 59 -6.84 -5.84 -6.64
N VAL A 60 -7.88 -5.37 -5.94
CA VAL A 60 -8.83 -6.26 -5.23
C VAL A 60 -10.06 -6.57 -6.06
N LEU A 61 -10.39 -5.69 -7.02
CA LEU A 61 -11.48 -5.82 -7.97
C LEU A 61 -10.90 -5.84 -9.39
N LEU A 62 -11.30 -6.82 -10.19
CA LEU A 62 -11.00 -6.89 -11.62
C LEU A 62 -12.25 -6.53 -12.41
N ASN A 63 -12.11 -5.67 -13.41
CA ASN A 63 -13.18 -5.31 -14.31
C ASN A 63 -13.32 -6.41 -15.37
N ALA A 64 -14.39 -7.20 -15.29
CA ALA A 64 -14.69 -8.20 -16.31
C ALA A 64 -15.55 -7.59 -17.43
N SER A 65 -15.48 -8.19 -18.60
CA SER A 65 -16.31 -7.85 -19.75
C SER A 65 -17.80 -7.82 -19.36
N GLY A 66 -18.53 -6.81 -19.85
CA GLY A 66 -19.97 -6.66 -19.55
C GLY A 66 -20.29 -6.02 -18.20
N GLY A 67 -19.32 -5.35 -17.55
CA GLY A 67 -19.54 -4.61 -16.30
C GLY A 67 -19.61 -5.50 -15.06
N LEU A 68 -19.28 -6.78 -15.19
CA LEU A 68 -19.14 -7.69 -14.05
C LEU A 68 -17.83 -7.39 -13.31
N THR A 69 -17.82 -7.60 -12.00
CA THR A 69 -16.63 -7.40 -11.18
C THR A 69 -16.23 -8.72 -10.57
N LYS A 70 -14.96 -9.10 -10.73
CA LYS A 70 -14.39 -10.30 -10.12
C LYS A 70 -13.52 -9.89 -8.94
N CYS A 71 -13.58 -10.68 -7.88
CA CYS A 71 -12.76 -10.49 -6.69
C CYS A 71 -11.44 -11.25 -6.87
N VAL A 72 -10.32 -10.62 -6.52
CA VAL A 72 -9.04 -11.33 -6.46
C VAL A 72 -8.98 -12.11 -5.15
N LEU A 73 -9.24 -13.42 -5.22
CA LEU A 73 -9.42 -14.27 -4.03
C LEU A 73 -8.24 -14.24 -3.05
N HIS A 74 -7.00 -14.16 -3.54
CA HIS A 74 -5.82 -14.10 -2.68
C HIS A 74 -5.83 -12.89 -1.74
N PHE A 75 -6.36 -11.75 -2.18
CA PHE A 75 -6.45 -10.56 -1.32
C PHE A 75 -7.57 -10.65 -0.28
N LYS A 76 -8.59 -11.47 -0.51
CA LYS A 76 -9.57 -11.76 0.55
C LYS A 76 -8.88 -12.42 1.74
N SER A 77 -8.05 -13.44 1.51
CA SER A 77 -7.29 -14.10 2.58
C SER A 77 -6.37 -13.13 3.33
N LEU A 78 -5.72 -12.22 2.60
CA LEU A 78 -4.91 -11.16 3.22
C LEU A 78 -5.76 -10.22 4.09
N CYS A 79 -6.93 -9.80 3.60
CA CYS A 79 -7.84 -8.92 4.34
C CYS A 79 -8.41 -9.58 5.60
N ASP A 80 -8.79 -10.85 5.50
CA ASP A 80 -9.25 -11.67 6.63
C ASP A 80 -8.14 -11.76 7.69
N ALA A 81 -6.91 -12.05 7.26
CA ALA A 81 -5.75 -12.12 8.16
C ALA A 81 -5.44 -10.77 8.82
N CYS A 82 -5.52 -9.66 8.08
CA CYS A 82 -5.33 -8.32 8.65
C CYS A 82 -6.36 -8.03 9.74
N SER A 83 -7.63 -8.32 9.45
CA SER A 83 -8.75 -8.10 10.36
C SER A 83 -8.62 -8.94 11.63
N ALA A 84 -8.28 -10.23 11.50
CA ALA A 84 -8.06 -11.13 12.62
C ALA A 84 -6.86 -10.73 13.51
N ASN A 85 -5.91 -9.97 12.97
CA ASN A 85 -4.68 -9.59 13.66
C ASN A 85 -4.63 -8.10 14.08
N GLY A 86 -5.76 -7.39 14.02
CA GLY A 86 -5.86 -5.99 14.43
C GLY A 86 -5.11 -5.01 13.52
N ILE A 87 -4.86 -5.40 12.27
CA ILE A 87 -4.24 -4.55 11.24
C ILE A 87 -5.35 -3.81 10.50
N ALA A 88 -5.31 -2.48 10.53
CA ALA A 88 -6.32 -1.66 9.87
C ALA A 88 -6.18 -1.73 8.34
N LEU A 89 -7.31 -1.88 7.63
CA LEU A 89 -7.35 -1.84 6.17
C LEU A 89 -7.86 -0.47 5.70
N PHE A 90 -7.13 0.14 4.78
CA PHE A 90 -7.54 1.34 4.05
C PHE A 90 -7.58 1.05 2.55
N CYS A 91 -8.53 1.65 1.85
CA CYS A 91 -8.53 1.65 0.39
C CYS A 91 -8.24 3.05 -0.14
N VAL A 92 -7.40 3.15 -1.16
CA VAL A 92 -7.08 4.40 -1.87
C VAL A 92 -7.22 4.15 -3.36
N THR A 93 -8.22 4.75 -4.00
CA THR A 93 -8.57 4.46 -5.41
C THR A 93 -8.58 5.69 -6.30
N ALA A 94 -8.36 5.49 -7.60
CA ALA A 94 -8.53 6.50 -8.65
C ALA A 94 -9.99 6.86 -8.94
N ARG A 95 -10.95 6.04 -8.47
CA ARG A 95 -12.39 6.25 -8.71
C ARG A 95 -12.81 7.64 -8.26
N PRO A 96 -13.60 8.37 -9.06
CA PRO A 96 -14.09 9.69 -8.69
C PRO A 96 -14.89 9.68 -7.38
N GLU A 97 -14.67 10.68 -6.55
CA GLU A 97 -15.50 10.97 -5.39
C GLU A 97 -16.82 11.60 -5.84
N ASP A 98 -17.84 10.75 -5.94
CA ASP A 98 -19.25 11.15 -5.96
C ASP A 98 -20.09 10.12 -5.21
N SER A 99 -21.28 10.52 -4.77
CA SER A 99 -22.13 9.68 -3.91
C SER A 99 -22.51 8.35 -4.57
N SER A 100 -22.69 8.33 -5.89
CA SER A 100 -23.08 7.13 -6.63
C SER A 100 -21.91 6.16 -6.77
N ASN A 101 -20.72 6.65 -7.15
CA ASN A 101 -19.50 5.85 -7.26
C ASN A 101 -19.06 5.31 -5.89
N ARG A 102 -19.20 6.10 -4.83
CA ARG A 102 -18.89 5.65 -3.47
C ARG A 102 -19.78 4.51 -3.04
N LEU A 103 -21.09 4.66 -3.18
CA LEU A 103 -22.04 3.60 -2.82
C LEU A 103 -21.81 2.34 -3.65
N TYR A 104 -21.58 2.49 -4.96
CA TYR A 104 -21.27 1.38 -5.86
C TYR A 104 -19.99 0.65 -5.46
N THR A 105 -18.91 1.39 -5.18
CA THR A 105 -17.63 0.84 -4.74
C THR A 105 -17.76 0.05 -3.43
N LEU A 106 -18.45 0.60 -2.44
CA LEU A 106 -18.67 -0.07 -1.16
C LEU A 106 -19.44 -1.39 -1.34
N ARG A 107 -20.47 -1.40 -2.20
CA ARG A 107 -21.21 -2.62 -2.52
C ARG A 107 -20.35 -3.68 -3.19
N GLN A 108 -19.45 -3.30 -4.09
CA GLN A 108 -18.55 -4.26 -4.73
C GLN A 108 -17.55 -4.86 -3.72
N LEU A 109 -16.94 -4.03 -2.87
CA LEU A 109 -16.02 -4.50 -1.83
C LEU A 109 -16.72 -5.43 -0.84
N GLU A 110 -17.95 -5.09 -0.44
CA GLU A 110 -18.76 -5.93 0.44
C GLU A 110 -19.09 -7.29 -0.21
N LYS A 111 -19.50 -7.29 -1.49
CA LYS A 111 -19.76 -8.53 -2.25
C LYS A 111 -18.52 -9.42 -2.35
N CYS A 112 -17.33 -8.81 -2.40
CA CYS A 112 -16.06 -9.53 -2.38
C CYS A 112 -15.59 -9.96 -0.98
N GLY A 113 -16.35 -9.65 0.07
CA GLY A 113 -15.97 -9.96 1.44
C GLY A 113 -14.78 -9.15 1.95
N ILE A 114 -14.44 -8.03 1.31
CA ILE A 114 -13.36 -7.16 1.75
C ILE A 114 -13.88 -6.24 2.87
N LYS A 115 -13.93 -6.77 4.10
CA LYS A 115 -14.38 -6.03 5.29
C LYS A 115 -13.75 -6.59 6.59
N PRO A 116 -13.58 -5.75 7.62
CA PRO A 116 -13.86 -4.31 7.66
C PRO A 116 -12.78 -3.44 6.98
N ILE A 117 -13.22 -2.47 6.17
CA ILE A 117 -12.37 -1.37 5.68
C ILE A 117 -12.58 -0.16 6.60
N ARG A 118 -11.51 0.42 7.11
CA ARG A 118 -11.55 1.57 8.01
C ARG A 118 -11.97 2.85 7.30
N LYS A 119 -11.44 3.10 6.11
CA LYS A 119 -11.81 4.24 5.25
C LYS A 119 -11.48 3.93 3.79
N VAL A 120 -12.36 4.39 2.88
CA VAL A 120 -12.13 4.37 1.43
C VAL A 120 -11.89 5.81 0.97
N TYR A 121 -10.68 6.08 0.53
CA TYR A 121 -10.23 7.33 -0.08
C TYR A 121 -10.52 7.27 -1.58
N MET A 122 -11.42 8.15 -2.06
CA MET A 122 -11.76 8.29 -3.49
C MET A 122 -11.27 9.63 -4.05
N ARG A 123 -10.92 9.63 -5.33
CA ARG A 123 -10.21 10.74 -5.98
C ARG A 123 -11.16 11.91 -6.29
N PRO A 124 -10.88 13.14 -5.83
CA PRO A 124 -11.60 14.31 -6.29
C PRO A 124 -11.46 14.49 -7.81
N SER A 125 -12.52 14.96 -8.48
CA SER A 125 -12.63 15.01 -9.95
C SER A 125 -11.49 15.71 -10.70
N LYS A 126 -10.74 16.62 -10.05
CA LYS A 126 -9.62 17.38 -10.65
C LYS A 126 -8.25 17.05 -10.06
N ALA A 127 -8.16 16.04 -9.18
CA ALA A 127 -6.90 15.70 -8.56
C ALA A 127 -6.04 14.86 -9.51
N GLU A 128 -4.75 15.24 -9.62
CA GLU A 128 -3.72 14.41 -10.23
C GLU A 128 -3.60 13.10 -9.43
N TYR A 129 -3.58 11.99 -10.15
CA TYR A 129 -3.76 10.65 -9.61
C TYR A 129 -2.64 10.24 -8.63
N ALA A 130 -1.37 10.37 -9.03
CA ALA A 130 -0.24 9.94 -8.23
C ALA A 130 -0.09 10.81 -6.97
N ARG A 131 -0.23 12.13 -7.13
CA ARG A 131 -0.20 13.10 -6.03
C ARG A 131 -1.36 12.87 -5.05
N TYR A 132 -2.54 12.54 -5.56
CA TYR A 132 -3.68 12.20 -4.72
C TYR A 132 -3.39 10.97 -3.86
N LYS A 133 -2.94 9.85 -4.45
CA LYS A 133 -2.65 8.63 -3.69
C LYS A 133 -1.56 8.83 -2.65
N TYR A 134 -0.49 9.53 -3.02
CA TYR A 134 0.56 9.93 -2.07
C TYR A 134 0.01 10.73 -0.88
N ASN A 135 -0.82 11.74 -1.15
CA ASN A 135 -1.42 12.56 -0.09
C ASN A 135 -2.35 11.74 0.82
N ALA A 136 -3.10 10.78 0.27
CA ALA A 136 -3.92 9.87 1.06
C ALA A 136 -3.08 8.96 1.96
N ARG A 137 -1.99 8.37 1.45
CA ARG A 137 -1.04 7.58 2.26
C ARG A 137 -0.42 8.43 3.38
N LYS A 138 -0.04 9.67 3.05
CA LYS A 138 0.49 10.63 4.03
C LYS A 138 -0.54 10.98 5.10
N GLU A 139 -1.80 11.25 4.73
CA GLU A 139 -2.89 11.51 5.67
C GLU A 139 -3.05 10.34 6.65
N ILE A 140 -3.09 9.11 6.14
CA ILE A 140 -3.18 7.89 6.95
C ILE A 140 -2.02 7.82 7.96
N ALA A 141 -0.78 8.01 7.50
CA ALA A 141 0.39 8.01 8.37
C ALA A 141 0.30 9.12 9.44
N THR A 142 -0.08 10.35 9.06
CA THR A 142 -0.23 11.48 10.01
C THR A 142 -1.36 11.29 11.00
N SER A 143 -2.35 10.44 10.71
CA SER A 143 -3.41 10.06 11.66
C SER A 143 -2.94 9.06 12.74
N GLY A 144 -1.65 8.73 12.75
CA GLY A 144 -0.99 7.88 13.75
C GLY A 144 -0.98 6.39 13.41
N HIS A 145 -1.28 6.04 12.16
CA HIS A 145 -1.14 4.67 11.68
C HIS A 145 0.27 4.40 11.15
N ALA A 146 0.82 3.24 11.48
CA ALA A 146 2.03 2.73 10.83
C ALA A 146 1.66 1.99 9.55
N VAL A 147 1.92 2.60 8.40
CA VAL A 147 1.70 1.99 7.07
C VAL A 147 2.77 0.91 6.85
N LEU A 148 2.39 -0.35 7.02
CA LEU A 148 3.32 -1.47 6.86
C LEU A 148 3.46 -1.89 5.40
N LEU A 149 2.34 -1.90 4.68
CA LEU A 149 2.29 -2.42 3.32
C LEU A 149 1.31 -1.60 2.48
N THR A 150 1.70 -1.31 1.24
CA THR A 150 0.80 -0.79 0.22
C THR A 150 0.73 -1.72 -0.97
N ILE A 151 -0.45 -1.91 -1.57
CA ILE A 151 -0.67 -2.87 -2.65
C ILE A 151 -1.42 -2.20 -3.77
N GLY A 152 -0.93 -2.34 -5.00
CA GLY A 152 -1.63 -1.88 -6.19
C GLY A 152 -0.99 -2.38 -7.48
N ASP A 153 -1.67 -2.23 -8.60
CA ASP A 153 -1.19 -2.59 -9.94
C ASP A 153 -0.39 -1.47 -10.62
N GLN A 154 -0.61 -0.22 -10.19
CA GLN A 154 0.10 0.95 -10.72
C GLN A 154 1.21 1.39 -9.77
N PHE A 155 2.31 1.91 -10.32
CA PHE A 155 3.43 2.37 -9.49
C PHE A 155 3.06 3.52 -8.54
N ALA A 156 2.11 4.37 -8.95
CA ALA A 156 1.55 5.45 -8.14
C ALA A 156 0.82 4.96 -6.86
N ASP A 157 0.44 3.68 -6.81
CA ASP A 157 -0.21 3.07 -5.64
C ASP A 157 0.76 2.95 -4.48
N ILE A 158 2.01 2.68 -4.81
CA ILE A 158 3.05 2.34 -3.86
C ILE A 158 4.11 3.44 -3.72
N SER A 159 4.31 4.28 -4.75
CA SER A 159 5.29 5.37 -4.77
C SER A 159 4.67 6.69 -5.25
N LEU A 160 5.35 7.81 -5.01
CA LEU A 160 5.10 9.08 -5.71
C LEU A 160 6.04 9.23 -6.91
N GLU A 161 7.23 8.63 -6.82
CA GLU A 161 8.24 8.70 -7.85
C GLU A 161 7.91 7.74 -8.99
N GLU A 162 8.33 8.12 -10.20
CA GLU A 162 8.29 7.25 -11.36
C GLU A 162 9.04 5.93 -11.07
N PRO A 163 8.59 4.80 -11.64
CA PRO A 163 9.34 3.56 -11.53
C PRO A 163 10.76 3.74 -12.08
N PRO A 164 11.77 3.07 -11.48
CA PRO A 164 13.01 2.80 -12.16
C PRO A 164 12.75 2.25 -13.57
N ARG A 165 13.52 2.71 -14.56
CA ARG A 165 13.35 2.33 -15.98
C ARG A 165 13.39 0.82 -16.26
N GLU A 166 13.84 0.04 -15.28
CA GLU A 166 14.05 -1.41 -15.36
C GLU A 166 12.85 -2.22 -14.84
N ILE A 167 11.79 -1.57 -14.34
CA ILE A 167 10.59 -2.27 -13.87
C ILE A 167 9.67 -2.58 -15.04
N ASP A 168 9.35 -3.86 -15.20
CA ASP A 168 8.40 -4.35 -16.19
C ASP A 168 6.98 -4.31 -15.60
N ASP A 169 6.12 -3.47 -16.17
CA ASP A 169 4.76 -3.29 -15.67
C ASP A 169 3.89 -4.55 -15.78
N THR A 170 4.32 -5.57 -16.52
CA THR A 170 3.65 -6.87 -16.61
C THR A 170 4.04 -7.85 -15.50
N LYS A 171 5.03 -7.50 -14.66
CA LYS A 171 5.51 -8.37 -13.58
C LYS A 171 5.01 -7.95 -12.21
N ILE A 172 5.12 -8.87 -11.26
CA ILE A 172 4.78 -8.63 -9.86
C ILE A 172 6.07 -8.41 -9.08
N TYR A 173 6.10 -7.35 -8.26
CA TYR A 173 7.24 -7.03 -7.42
C TYR A 173 6.80 -6.86 -5.97
N ILE A 174 7.67 -7.27 -5.05
CA ILE A 174 7.52 -7.04 -3.62
C ILE A 174 8.80 -6.39 -3.09
N GLY A 175 8.71 -5.57 -2.04
CA GLY A 175 9.89 -5.06 -1.37
C GLY A 175 9.75 -3.64 -0.84
N GLN A 176 10.89 -3.00 -0.61
CA GLN A 176 10.94 -1.66 -0.03
C GLN A 176 10.73 -0.59 -1.11
N MET A 177 9.88 0.38 -0.81
CA MET A 177 9.58 1.50 -1.70
C MET A 177 10.70 2.55 -1.69
N ALA A 178 10.78 3.35 -2.76
CA ALA A 178 11.83 4.35 -2.96
C ALA A 178 11.88 5.44 -1.88
N ASP A 179 10.76 5.68 -1.19
CA ASP A 179 10.71 6.65 -0.08
C ASP A 179 11.33 6.12 1.24
N GLY A 180 11.79 4.86 1.24
CA GLY A 180 12.43 4.19 2.37
C GLY A 180 11.53 3.93 3.57
N LYS A 181 10.24 4.31 3.50
CA LYS A 181 9.33 4.38 4.66
C LYS A 181 8.33 3.23 4.74
N GLY A 182 8.24 2.39 3.71
CA GLY A 182 7.31 1.28 3.71
C GLY A 182 7.67 0.20 2.70
N PHE A 183 6.89 -0.87 2.76
CA PHE A 183 6.95 -1.97 1.81
C PHE A 183 5.76 -1.91 0.86
N GLY A 184 5.93 -2.46 -0.34
CA GLY A 184 4.91 -2.49 -1.37
C GLY A 184 4.78 -3.85 -2.04
N ILE A 185 3.59 -4.10 -2.59
CA ILE A 185 3.35 -5.08 -3.65
C ILE A 185 2.89 -4.31 -4.88
N LYS A 186 3.69 -4.39 -5.95
CA LYS A 186 3.30 -3.95 -7.29
C LYS A 186 2.77 -5.15 -8.05
N LEU A 187 1.51 -5.14 -8.45
CA LEU A 187 0.90 -6.20 -9.25
C LEU A 187 1.18 -6.00 -10.73
N SER A 188 0.90 -7.04 -11.53
CA SER A 188 0.95 -6.91 -12.99
C SER A 188 -0.19 -6.01 -13.46
N SER A 189 0.08 -5.11 -14.41
CA SER A 189 -0.95 -4.30 -15.06
C SER A 189 -1.87 -5.13 -15.97
N GLU A 190 -1.51 -6.37 -16.31
CA GLU A 190 -2.35 -7.28 -17.10
C GLU A 190 -3.57 -7.81 -16.33
N PHE A 191 -3.65 -7.54 -15.02
CA PHE A 191 -4.85 -7.81 -14.24
C PHE A 191 -5.98 -6.79 -14.52
N ALA A 192 -5.68 -5.62 -15.10
CA ALA A 192 -6.63 -4.51 -15.26
C ALA A 192 -7.63 -4.70 -16.41
#